data_AF-U5T4W7-F1
#
_entry.id   AF-U5T4W7-F1
#
_cell.length_a   1.000
_cell.length_b   1.000
_cell.length_c   1.000
_cell.angle_alpha   90.00
_cell.angle_beta   90.00
_cell.angle_gamma   90.00
#
_symmetry.space_group_name_H-M   'P 1'
#
loop_
_entity.id
_entity.type
_entity.pdbx_description
1 polymer ?
#
loop_
_entity_poly.entity_id
_entity_poly.type
_entity_poly.pdbx_seq_one_letter_code
_entity_poly.pdbx_strand_id
1 'polypeptide(L)'
;MQNGRFVLRGRYGPDVAKVNLSKSGVSVSSKVGLGTINWLRPGASSAKFAGVQFRGQKAAAANGIYLALMGLASLTRGFFRLAAWGIRLMASALQWAVGRWQQARQARERIEVDTGTAAAAGEAVLGAYSIVPSAEPVRDLFAALVYLTAVMGRGDRALDAAVADAHVPDNPFTAVLVADVNAAGRVLEHALADRPAAEDPAAILGVIHHLAGAFAERVDEATRTEAVFAIDDAGLALGPRTILQDALLDRLIESLGVELQLIGERE
;
A
#
# COMPACT_ATOMS: atom_id res chain seq x y z
N MET A 1 25.49 -69.46 11.56
CA MET A 1 26.95 -69.70 11.40
C MET A 1 27.16 -70.50 10.12
N GLN A 2 28.00 -70.03 9.20
CA GLN A 2 28.50 -70.85 8.07
C GLN A 2 29.95 -71.19 8.39
N ASN A 3 30.27 -72.48 8.56
CA ASN A 3 31.63 -72.99 8.86
C ASN A 3 32.29 -72.43 10.14
N GLY A 4 31.56 -72.27 11.25
CA GLY A 4 32.15 -72.00 12.58
C GLY A 4 32.82 -70.64 12.80
N ARG A 5 32.79 -69.70 11.83
CA ARG A 5 33.34 -68.35 11.96
C ARG A 5 32.24 -67.29 12.12
N PHE A 6 32.46 -66.32 13.01
CA PHE A 6 31.65 -65.11 13.10
C PHE A 6 31.85 -64.26 11.84
N VAL A 7 30.76 -63.97 11.13
CA VAL A 7 30.77 -63.18 9.89
C VAL A 7 29.84 -61.99 10.07
N LEU A 8 30.42 -60.80 10.25
CA LEU A 8 29.67 -59.55 10.20
C LEU A 8 29.71 -59.01 8.76
N ARG A 9 28.56 -59.05 8.08
CA ARG A 9 28.36 -58.47 6.74
C ARG A 9 26.94 -57.94 6.66
N GLY A 10 26.77 -56.81 6.00
CA GLY A 10 25.44 -56.22 5.84
C GLY A 10 25.46 -54.85 5.18
N ARG A 11 24.26 -54.39 4.83
CA ARG A 11 24.00 -53.02 4.37
C ARG A 11 23.19 -52.31 5.44
N TYR A 12 23.71 -51.19 5.93
CA TYR A 12 23.12 -50.44 7.03
C TYR A 12 22.96 -48.98 6.64
N GLY A 13 21.94 -48.32 7.16
CA GLY A 13 21.70 -46.89 6.96
C GLY A 13 20.53 -46.54 6.02
N PRO A 14 20.18 -45.24 5.97
CA PRO A 14 19.04 -44.73 5.22
C PRO A 14 19.25 -44.83 3.70
N ASP A 15 18.16 -44.72 2.94
CA ASP A 15 18.17 -44.99 1.50
C ASP A 15 19.05 -44.02 0.68
N VAL A 16 19.32 -42.82 1.23
CA VAL A 16 20.19 -41.78 0.67
C VAL A 16 21.68 -42.09 0.86
N ALA A 17 22.07 -42.79 1.92
CA ALA A 17 23.46 -43.14 2.21
C ALA A 17 23.55 -44.49 2.95
N LYS A 18 24.07 -45.50 2.24
CA LYS A 18 24.22 -46.87 2.76
C LYS A 18 25.67 -47.19 3.05
N VAL A 19 25.92 -47.70 4.24
CA VAL A 19 27.19 -48.28 4.64
C VAL A 19 27.15 -49.77 4.32
N ASN A 20 28.11 -50.23 3.52
CA ASN A 20 28.27 -51.62 3.11
C ASN A 20 29.47 -52.22 3.85
N LEU A 21 29.22 -53.22 4.69
CA LEU A 21 30.25 -53.99 5.37
C LEU A 21 30.47 -55.32 4.63
N SER A 22 31.65 -55.50 4.03
CA SER A 22 32.01 -56.72 3.30
C SER A 22 33.29 -57.37 3.84
N LYS A 23 33.62 -58.57 3.34
CA LYS A 23 34.86 -59.30 3.68
C LYS A 23 36.13 -58.46 3.44
N SER A 24 36.08 -57.52 2.50
CA SER A 24 37.22 -56.68 2.11
C SER A 24 37.24 -55.29 2.75
N GLY A 25 36.28 -54.97 3.63
CA GLY A 25 36.22 -53.70 4.37
C GLY A 25 34.90 -52.95 4.23
N VAL A 26 34.88 -51.70 4.73
CA VAL A 26 33.71 -50.81 4.80
C VAL A 26 33.67 -49.90 3.56
N SER A 27 32.48 -49.66 2.98
CA SER A 27 32.31 -48.68 1.91
C SER A 27 30.96 -47.97 2.00
N VAL A 28 30.91 -46.71 1.55
CA VAL A 28 29.71 -45.87 1.58
C VAL A 28 29.20 -45.68 0.16
N SER A 29 27.91 -45.88 -0.04
CA SER A 29 27.26 -45.69 -1.33
C SER A 29 26.01 -44.82 -1.21
N SER A 30 25.83 -43.93 -2.17
CA SER A 30 24.67 -43.04 -2.25
C SER A 30 23.88 -43.31 -3.53
N LYS A 31 22.54 -43.30 -3.41
CA LYS A 31 21.63 -43.42 -4.54
C LYS A 31 21.40 -42.04 -5.15
N VAL A 32 21.51 -41.96 -6.46
CA VAL A 32 21.28 -40.75 -7.28
C VAL A 32 20.30 -41.10 -8.40
N GLY A 33 19.65 -40.11 -9.01
CA GLY A 33 18.60 -40.36 -10.03
C GLY A 33 19.04 -41.28 -11.18
N LEU A 34 20.33 -41.24 -11.56
CA LEU A 34 20.93 -42.07 -12.60
C LEU A 34 21.37 -43.48 -12.12
N GLY A 35 21.53 -43.72 -10.81
CA GLY A 35 22.08 -44.98 -10.30
C GLY A 35 22.59 -44.94 -8.85
N THR A 36 23.72 -45.60 -8.59
CA THR A 36 24.35 -45.68 -7.27
C THR A 36 25.85 -45.45 -7.39
N ILE A 37 26.36 -44.45 -6.68
CA ILE A 37 27.79 -44.19 -6.54
C ILE A 37 28.29 -44.86 -5.27
N ASN A 38 29.40 -45.58 -5.35
CA ASN A 38 30.18 -45.96 -4.17
C ASN A 38 31.40 -45.05 -4.07
N TRP A 39 31.44 -44.23 -3.02
CA TRP A 39 32.45 -43.18 -2.83
C TRP A 39 33.85 -43.75 -2.60
N LEU A 40 33.94 -44.93 -1.99
CA LEU A 40 35.21 -45.57 -1.60
C LEU A 40 35.65 -46.64 -2.61
N ARG A 41 34.72 -47.18 -3.40
CA ARG A 41 35.00 -48.23 -4.41
C ARG A 41 34.32 -47.92 -5.73
N PRO A 42 34.95 -47.13 -6.62
CA PRO A 42 34.37 -46.72 -7.89
C PRO A 42 33.91 -47.91 -8.76
N GLY A 43 34.65 -49.03 -8.71
CA GLY A 43 34.33 -50.28 -9.40
C GLY A 43 33.04 -50.99 -8.94
N ALA A 44 32.46 -50.60 -7.80
CA ALA A 44 31.18 -51.10 -7.30
C ALA A 44 29.99 -50.18 -7.65
N SER A 45 30.20 -49.13 -8.44
CA SER A 45 29.15 -48.20 -8.87
C SER A 45 28.31 -48.76 -10.02
N SER A 46 27.08 -48.29 -10.16
CA SER A 46 26.17 -48.64 -11.26
C SER A 46 25.37 -47.43 -11.73
N ALA A 47 25.09 -47.35 -13.03
CA ALA A 47 24.28 -46.31 -13.65
C ALA A 47 23.33 -46.95 -14.68
N LYS A 48 22.13 -46.40 -14.86
CA LYS A 48 21.19 -46.82 -15.89
C LYS A 48 20.79 -45.60 -16.72
N PHE A 49 21.02 -45.66 -18.02
CA PHE A 49 20.68 -44.59 -18.94
C PHE A 49 20.03 -45.18 -20.19
N ALA A 50 18.88 -44.65 -20.60
CA ALA A 50 18.11 -45.10 -21.77
C ALA A 50 17.91 -46.64 -21.82
N GLY A 51 17.64 -47.27 -20.68
CA GLY A 51 17.45 -48.73 -20.57
C GLY A 51 18.74 -49.55 -20.43
N VAL A 52 19.91 -48.99 -20.77
CA VAL A 52 21.21 -49.66 -20.68
C VAL A 52 21.81 -49.51 -19.28
N GLN A 53 22.26 -50.63 -18.69
CA GLN A 53 22.91 -50.63 -17.38
C GLN A 53 24.44 -50.67 -17.52
N PHE A 54 25.10 -49.63 -17.02
CA PHE A 54 26.55 -49.55 -16.89
C PHE A 54 26.98 -49.92 -15.47
N ARG A 55 28.12 -50.61 -15.34
CA ARG A 55 28.72 -50.99 -14.06
C ARG A 55 30.20 -50.64 -14.02
N GLY A 56 30.75 -50.54 -12.81
CA GLY A 56 32.17 -50.30 -12.61
C GLY A 56 32.56 -48.84 -12.73
N GLN A 57 33.84 -48.59 -13.07
CA GLN A 57 34.39 -47.23 -13.11
C GLN A 57 33.66 -46.30 -14.11
N LYS A 58 33.21 -46.82 -15.26
CA LYS A 58 32.41 -46.06 -16.23
C LYS A 58 31.09 -45.55 -15.62
N ALA A 59 30.48 -46.33 -14.74
CA ALA A 59 29.26 -45.91 -14.03
C ALA A 59 29.55 -44.86 -12.94
N ALA A 60 30.71 -44.93 -12.29
CA ALA A 60 31.13 -43.89 -11.35
C ALA A 60 31.33 -42.54 -12.08
N ALA A 61 32.00 -42.55 -13.24
CA ALA A 61 32.18 -41.36 -14.07
C ALA A 61 30.83 -40.77 -14.54
N ALA A 62 29.92 -41.61 -15.04
CA ALA A 62 28.60 -41.17 -15.49
C ALA A 62 27.77 -40.52 -14.37
N ASN A 63 27.71 -41.14 -13.19
CA ASN A 63 27.01 -40.55 -12.05
C ASN A 63 27.72 -39.28 -11.53
N GLY A 64 29.06 -39.21 -11.63
CA GLY A 64 29.84 -38.01 -11.28
C GLY A 64 29.50 -36.81 -12.16
N ILE A 65 29.44 -37.01 -13.49
CA ILE A 65 29.01 -35.98 -14.44
C ILE A 65 27.57 -35.53 -14.13
N TYR A 66 26.67 -36.49 -13.88
CA TYR A 66 25.28 -36.18 -13.52
C TYR A 66 25.19 -35.32 -12.25
N LEU A 67 25.93 -35.67 -11.20
CA LEU A 67 25.99 -34.89 -9.96
C LEU A 67 26.57 -33.49 -10.19
N ALA A 68 27.60 -33.36 -11.01
CA ALA A 68 28.19 -32.06 -11.34
C ALA A 68 27.16 -31.15 -12.05
N LEU A 69 26.42 -31.69 -13.03
CA LEU A 69 25.37 -30.95 -13.74
C LEU A 69 24.21 -30.56 -12.81
N MET A 70 23.75 -31.48 -11.96
CA MET A 70 22.74 -31.21 -10.94
C MET A 70 23.19 -30.14 -9.94
N GLY A 71 24.45 -30.22 -9.49
CA GLY A 71 25.06 -29.26 -8.60
C GLY A 71 25.11 -27.87 -9.23
N LEU A 72 25.57 -27.78 -10.47
CA LEU A 72 25.61 -26.52 -11.22
C LEU A 72 24.20 -25.93 -11.39
N ALA A 73 23.22 -26.73 -11.82
CA ALA A 73 21.84 -26.28 -11.96
C ALA A 73 21.24 -25.79 -10.63
N SER A 74 21.54 -26.49 -9.52
CA SER A 74 21.08 -26.12 -8.18
C SER A 74 21.71 -24.82 -7.69
N LEU A 75 23.01 -24.63 -7.92
CA LEU A 75 23.73 -23.39 -7.59
C LEU A 75 23.18 -22.21 -8.39
N THR A 76 22.99 -22.39 -9.70
CA THR A 76 22.39 -21.36 -10.57
C THR A 76 21.00 -20.98 -10.08
N ARG A 77 20.15 -21.95 -9.74
CA ARG A 77 18.82 -21.67 -9.19
C ARG A 77 18.88 -20.98 -7.83
N GLY A 78 19.81 -21.38 -6.96
CA GLY A 78 20.06 -20.75 -5.67
C GLY A 78 20.47 -19.29 -5.82
N PHE A 79 21.38 -19.01 -6.74
CA PHE A 79 21.83 -17.66 -7.07
C PHE A 79 20.67 -16.76 -7.50
N PHE A 80 19.84 -17.19 -8.45
CA PHE A 80 18.69 -16.39 -8.91
C PHE A 80 17.66 -16.16 -7.80
N ARG A 81 17.44 -17.14 -6.91
CA ARG A 81 16.54 -16.97 -5.76
C ARG A 81 17.08 -15.94 -4.77
N LEU A 82 18.37 -16.00 -4.46
CA LEU A 82 19.02 -15.02 -3.59
C LEU A 82 19.00 -13.62 -4.20
N ALA A 83 19.27 -13.49 -5.49
CA ALA A 83 19.19 -12.22 -6.21
C ALA A 83 17.77 -11.64 -6.16
N ALA A 84 16.74 -12.46 -6.45
CA ALA A 84 15.35 -12.03 -6.37
C ALA A 84 14.95 -11.59 -4.95
N TRP A 85 15.43 -12.30 -3.93
CA TRP A 85 15.19 -11.92 -2.53
C TRP A 85 15.87 -10.60 -2.16
N GLY A 86 17.12 -10.40 -2.60
CA GLY A 86 17.85 -9.15 -2.44
C GLY A 86 17.17 -7.96 -3.12
N ILE A 87 16.66 -8.14 -4.34
CA ILE A 87 15.88 -7.11 -5.05
C ILE A 87 14.61 -6.74 -4.26
N ARG A 88 13.88 -7.74 -3.75
CA ARG A 88 12.67 -7.50 -2.94
C ARG A 88 12.99 -6.72 -1.67
N LEU A 89 14.04 -7.10 -0.94
CA LEU A 89 14.47 -6.36 0.24
C LEU A 89 14.84 -4.91 -0.09
N MET A 90 15.58 -4.70 -1.18
CA MET A 90 15.95 -3.37 -1.62
C MET A 90 14.71 -2.53 -1.96
N ALA A 91 13.76 -3.11 -2.70
CA ALA A 91 12.51 -2.45 -3.05
C ALA A 91 11.69 -2.09 -1.80
N SER A 92 11.56 -3.03 -0.84
CA SER A 92 10.86 -2.77 0.42
C SER A 92 11.54 -1.70 1.26
N ALA A 93 12.88 -1.70 1.33
CA ALA A 93 13.64 -0.66 2.03
C ALA A 93 13.46 0.71 1.37
N LEU A 94 13.47 0.76 0.03
CA LEU A 94 13.22 2.00 -0.72
C LEU A 94 11.79 2.50 -0.49
N GLN A 95 10.78 1.62 -0.58
CA GLN A 95 9.38 1.96 -0.31
C GLN A 95 9.19 2.50 1.11
N TRP A 96 9.80 1.85 2.10
CA TRP A 96 9.77 2.33 3.49
C TRP A 96 10.46 3.68 3.66
N ALA A 97 11.61 3.89 3.02
CA ALA A 97 12.33 5.16 3.07
C ALA A 97 11.52 6.29 2.42
N VAL A 98 10.91 6.03 1.26
CA VAL A 98 10.01 6.96 0.59
C VAL A 98 8.79 7.27 1.45
N GLY A 99 8.16 6.24 2.03
CA GLY A 99 7.01 6.42 2.93
C GLY A 99 7.34 7.26 4.16
N ARG A 100 8.51 7.02 4.79
CA ARG A 100 8.98 7.87 5.89
C ARG A 100 9.28 9.30 5.47
N TRP A 101 9.86 9.49 4.28
CA TRP A 101 10.12 10.82 3.76
C TRP A 101 8.83 11.57 3.47
N GLN A 102 7.82 10.90 2.91
CA GLN A 102 6.48 11.45 2.70
C GLN A 102 5.81 11.81 4.02
N GLN A 103 5.85 10.93 5.03
CA GLN A 103 5.32 11.21 6.37
C GLN A 103 6.05 12.38 7.05
N ALA A 104 7.37 12.44 6.94
CA ALA A 104 8.15 13.54 7.50
C ALA A 104 7.90 14.87 6.76
N ARG A 105 7.56 14.81 5.47
CA ARG A 105 7.15 15.98 4.70
C ARG A 105 5.76 16.44 5.08
N GLN A 106 4.80 15.51 5.16
CA GLN A 106 3.44 15.76 5.64
C GLN A 106 3.43 16.32 7.07
N ALA A 107 4.27 15.81 7.97
CA ALA A 107 4.38 16.31 9.34
C ALA A 107 5.00 17.72 9.43
N ARG A 108 5.84 18.12 8.45
CA ARG A 108 6.39 19.48 8.38
C ARG A 108 5.44 20.48 7.71
N GLU A 109 4.53 19.96 6.90
CA GLU A 109 3.60 20.73 6.12
C GLU A 109 2.20 20.78 6.75
N ARG A 110 1.87 19.92 7.75
CA ARG A 110 0.57 19.92 8.43
C ARG A 110 0.30 21.22 9.17
N ILE A 111 -0.83 21.83 8.83
CA ILE A 111 -1.37 22.98 9.54
C ILE A 111 -2.07 22.46 10.81
N GLU A 112 -1.35 22.42 11.92
CA GLU A 112 -1.92 22.08 13.23
C GLU A 112 -2.53 23.32 13.89
N VAL A 113 -3.84 23.52 13.70
CA VAL A 113 -4.63 24.48 14.49
C VAL A 113 -5.51 23.70 15.45
N ASP A 114 -5.43 24.04 16.73
CA ASP A 114 -6.31 23.51 17.77
C ASP A 114 -7.79 23.75 17.42
N THR A 115 -8.64 22.75 17.69
CA THR A 115 -10.08 22.79 17.36
C THR A 115 -10.79 23.98 18.01
N GLY A 116 -10.48 24.29 19.27
CA GLY A 116 -11.09 25.43 19.96
C GLY A 116 -10.68 26.77 19.34
N THR A 117 -9.41 26.90 18.98
CA THR A 117 -8.86 28.10 18.33
C THR A 117 -9.47 28.32 16.93
N ALA A 118 -9.53 27.25 16.12
CA ALA A 118 -10.17 27.30 14.81
C ALA A 118 -11.66 27.65 14.94
N ALA A 119 -12.40 26.94 15.80
CA ALA A 119 -13.83 27.18 16.00
C ALA A 119 -14.13 28.64 16.41
N ALA A 120 -13.37 29.20 17.35
CA ALA A 120 -13.53 30.60 17.77
C ALA A 120 -13.22 31.59 16.62
N ALA A 121 -12.18 31.32 15.82
CA ALA A 121 -11.85 32.15 14.66
C ALA A 121 -12.95 32.10 13.58
N GLY A 122 -13.49 30.91 13.32
CA GLY A 122 -14.61 30.73 12.39
C GLY A 122 -15.88 31.41 12.84
N GLU A 123 -16.22 31.32 14.13
CA GLU A 123 -17.38 31.99 14.72
C GLU A 123 -17.27 33.51 14.58
N ALA A 124 -16.07 34.08 14.82
CA ALA A 124 -15.82 35.50 14.64
C ALA A 124 -16.03 35.95 13.18
N VAL A 125 -15.58 35.14 12.21
CA VAL A 125 -15.80 35.41 10.78
C VAL A 125 -17.28 35.36 10.43
N LEU A 126 -17.96 34.27 10.79
CA LEU A 126 -19.39 34.09 10.48
C LEU A 126 -20.26 35.18 11.13
N GLY A 127 -19.96 35.52 12.39
CA GLY A 127 -20.66 36.56 13.13
C GLY A 127 -20.49 37.97 12.53
N ALA A 128 -19.30 38.31 12.03
CA ALA A 128 -19.05 39.60 11.38
C ALA A 128 -19.91 39.82 10.13
N TYR A 129 -20.26 38.73 9.44
CA TYR A 129 -21.07 38.76 8.21
C TYR A 129 -22.51 38.27 8.42
N SER A 130 -22.93 38.08 9.68
CA SER A 130 -24.27 37.59 10.03
C SER A 130 -24.67 36.28 9.36
N ILE A 131 -23.68 35.42 9.06
CA ILE A 131 -23.91 34.09 8.49
C ILE A 131 -24.28 33.16 9.65
N VAL A 132 -25.45 32.53 9.56
CA VAL A 132 -25.94 31.59 10.57
C VAL A 132 -26.04 30.21 9.92
N PRO A 133 -25.02 29.33 10.07
CA PRO A 133 -24.96 28.04 9.37
C PRO A 133 -26.20 27.16 9.54
N SER A 134 -26.85 27.21 10.72
CA SER A 134 -28.04 26.43 11.00
C SER A 134 -29.30 26.91 10.26
N ALA A 135 -29.32 28.15 9.78
CA ALA A 135 -30.41 28.74 9.01
C ALA A 135 -30.25 28.55 7.49
N GLU A 136 -29.03 28.31 7.01
CA GLU A 136 -28.72 28.14 5.58
C GLU A 136 -29.28 26.82 5.04
N PRO A 137 -29.80 26.73 3.80
CA PRO A 137 -30.21 25.46 3.20
C PRO A 137 -29.09 24.41 3.17
N VAL A 138 -29.42 23.11 3.32
CA VAL A 138 -28.44 22.01 3.28
C VAL A 138 -27.63 22.00 1.98
N ARG A 139 -28.27 22.33 0.86
CA ARG A 139 -27.63 22.47 -0.45
C ARG A 139 -26.55 23.56 -0.46
N ASP A 140 -26.83 24.70 0.16
CA ASP A 140 -25.93 25.85 0.19
C ASP A 140 -24.75 25.58 1.14
N LEU A 141 -24.99 24.88 2.25
CA LEU A 141 -23.91 24.36 3.09
C LEU A 141 -23.01 23.40 2.31
N PHE A 142 -23.57 22.43 1.59
CA PHE A 142 -22.76 21.51 0.79
C PHE A 142 -21.93 22.26 -0.26
N ALA A 143 -22.54 23.19 -0.98
CA ALA A 143 -21.85 24.04 -1.95
C ALA A 143 -20.72 24.87 -1.31
N ALA A 144 -20.94 25.40 -0.11
CA ALA A 144 -19.94 26.10 0.68
C ALA A 144 -18.78 25.18 1.10
N LEU A 145 -19.07 23.96 1.55
CA LEU A 145 -18.05 22.97 1.91
C LEU A 145 -17.19 22.60 0.69
N VAL A 146 -17.81 22.35 -0.46
CA VAL A 146 -17.11 22.12 -1.74
C VAL A 146 -16.26 23.33 -2.12
N TYR A 147 -16.78 24.54 -2.01
CA TYR A 147 -16.01 25.76 -2.32
C TYR A 147 -14.77 25.90 -1.44
N LEU A 148 -14.93 25.80 -0.12
CA LEU A 148 -13.83 25.98 0.83
C LEU A 148 -12.71 24.97 0.59
N THR A 149 -13.07 23.71 0.36
CA THR A 149 -12.13 22.61 0.16
C THR A 149 -11.54 22.57 -1.25
N ALA A 150 -12.37 22.46 -2.28
CA ALA A 150 -11.92 22.18 -3.65
C ALA A 150 -11.39 23.44 -4.36
N VAL A 151 -11.94 24.63 -4.05
CA VAL A 151 -11.62 25.90 -4.71
C VAL A 151 -10.68 26.75 -3.84
N MET A 152 -11.17 27.22 -2.71
CA MET A 152 -10.40 28.15 -1.85
C MET A 152 -9.17 27.48 -1.23
N GLY A 153 -9.26 26.20 -0.85
CA GLY A 153 -8.12 25.43 -0.34
C GLY A 153 -6.94 25.34 -1.33
N ARG A 154 -7.20 25.57 -2.61
CA ARG A 154 -6.19 25.61 -3.69
C ARG A 154 -5.64 27.02 -3.94
N GLY A 155 -6.27 28.04 -3.36
CA GLY A 155 -5.99 29.45 -3.62
C GLY A 155 -6.77 30.01 -4.82
N ASP A 156 -7.72 29.25 -5.36
CA ASP A 156 -8.60 29.72 -6.43
C ASP A 156 -9.80 30.49 -5.85
N ARG A 157 -10.43 31.31 -6.70
CA ARG A 157 -11.58 32.15 -6.30
C ARG A 157 -12.91 31.67 -6.84
N ALA A 158 -12.89 30.85 -7.89
CA ALA A 158 -14.08 30.33 -8.55
C ALA A 158 -13.81 28.95 -9.15
N LEU A 159 -14.85 28.12 -9.20
CA LEU A 159 -14.85 26.85 -9.91
C LEU A 159 -15.15 27.08 -11.40
N ASP A 160 -14.23 26.67 -12.27
CA ASP A 160 -14.42 26.72 -13.72
C ASP A 160 -15.38 25.62 -14.18
N ALA A 161 -16.47 26.02 -14.83
CA ALA A 161 -17.47 25.10 -15.38
C ALA A 161 -16.88 24.15 -16.43
N ALA A 162 -15.89 24.59 -17.22
CA ALA A 162 -15.26 23.75 -18.24
C ALA A 162 -14.44 22.61 -17.62
N VAL A 163 -13.81 22.88 -16.48
CA VAL A 163 -13.03 21.86 -15.74
C VAL A 163 -13.95 20.87 -15.05
N ALA A 164 -15.07 21.34 -14.49
CA ALA A 164 -16.08 20.46 -13.89
C ALA A 164 -16.74 19.54 -14.93
N ASP A 165 -17.10 20.08 -16.10
CA ASP A 165 -17.76 19.33 -17.18
C ASP A 165 -16.84 18.26 -17.81
N ALA A 166 -15.53 18.53 -17.87
CA ALA A 166 -14.55 17.55 -18.36
C ALA A 166 -14.47 16.26 -17.51
N HIS A 167 -14.84 16.33 -16.23
CA HIS A 167 -14.78 15.19 -15.30
C HIS A 167 -16.12 14.44 -15.19
N VAL A 168 -17.23 15.13 -15.40
CA VAL A 168 -18.58 14.55 -15.38
C VAL A 168 -19.37 15.03 -16.61
N PRO A 169 -19.02 14.56 -17.81
CA PRO A 169 -19.66 15.01 -19.04
C PRO A 169 -21.16 14.64 -19.06
N ASP A 170 -21.96 15.50 -19.69
CA ASP A 170 -23.39 15.31 -19.96
C ASP A 170 -24.31 15.27 -18.72
N ASN A 171 -23.86 15.72 -17.54
CA ASN A 171 -24.71 15.84 -16.37
C ASN A 171 -25.35 17.24 -16.28
N PRO A 172 -26.69 17.37 -16.46
CA PRO A 172 -27.38 18.67 -16.42
C PRO A 172 -27.30 19.36 -15.04
N PHE A 173 -26.98 18.62 -13.99
CA PHE A 173 -26.83 19.16 -12.64
C PHE A 173 -25.44 19.76 -12.38
N THR A 174 -24.43 19.47 -13.21
CA THR A 174 -23.07 20.01 -13.05
C THR A 174 -23.05 21.53 -13.13
N ALA A 175 -23.71 22.11 -14.14
CA ALA A 175 -23.75 23.56 -14.31
C ALA A 175 -24.45 24.27 -13.14
N VAL A 176 -25.50 23.66 -12.60
CA VAL A 176 -26.24 24.18 -11.45
C VAL A 176 -25.40 24.11 -10.18
N LEU A 177 -24.73 22.98 -9.93
CA LEU A 177 -23.84 22.81 -8.79
C LEU A 177 -22.66 23.79 -8.84
N VAL A 178 -22.04 23.98 -10.02
CA VAL A 178 -20.97 24.97 -10.21
C VAL A 178 -21.47 26.38 -9.90
N ALA A 179 -22.70 26.71 -10.31
CA ALA A 179 -23.30 28.01 -10.00
C ALA A 179 -23.52 28.20 -8.50
N ASP A 180 -24.00 27.18 -7.79
CA ASP A 180 -24.20 27.20 -6.33
C ASP A 180 -22.87 27.35 -5.60
N VAL A 181 -21.86 26.55 -5.97
CA VAL A 181 -20.51 26.59 -5.39
C VAL A 181 -19.91 27.99 -5.57
N ASN A 182 -20.02 28.57 -6.76
CA ASN A 182 -19.55 29.93 -7.02
C ASN A 182 -20.37 31.00 -6.29
N ALA A 183 -21.66 30.77 -6.04
CA ALA A 183 -22.51 31.68 -5.26
C ALA A 183 -22.13 31.68 -3.79
N ALA A 184 -22.01 30.51 -3.17
CA ALA A 184 -21.50 30.34 -1.82
C ALA A 184 -20.09 30.94 -1.70
N GLY A 185 -19.27 30.71 -2.72
CA GLY A 185 -17.90 31.20 -2.78
C GLY A 185 -17.77 32.72 -2.69
N ARG A 186 -18.62 33.48 -3.41
CA ARG A 186 -18.60 34.95 -3.33
C ARG A 186 -18.88 35.47 -1.92
N VAL A 187 -19.79 34.83 -1.19
CA VAL A 187 -20.12 35.20 0.19
C VAL A 187 -18.93 34.92 1.10
N LEU A 188 -18.33 33.75 0.98
CA LEU A 188 -17.21 33.30 1.82
C LEU A 188 -15.91 34.03 1.50
N GLU A 189 -15.62 34.32 0.24
CA GLU A 189 -14.47 35.13 -0.18
C GLU A 189 -14.55 36.52 0.44
N HIS A 190 -15.74 37.13 0.44
CA HIS A 190 -15.94 38.42 1.09
C HIS A 190 -15.75 38.31 2.61
N ALA A 191 -16.25 37.24 3.23
CA ALA A 191 -16.12 37.01 4.67
C ALA A 191 -14.68 36.77 5.13
N LEU A 192 -13.85 36.15 4.27
CA LEU A 192 -12.48 35.76 4.55
C LEU A 192 -11.43 36.73 3.96
N ALA A 193 -11.86 37.78 3.24
CA ALA A 193 -10.95 38.72 2.58
C ALA A 193 -9.97 39.41 3.54
N ASP A 194 -10.41 39.70 4.76
CA ASP A 194 -9.60 40.38 5.79
C ASP A 194 -8.64 39.42 6.52
N ARG A 195 -8.74 38.11 6.25
CA ARG A 195 -7.91 37.05 6.87
C ARG A 195 -7.53 36.00 5.83
N PRO A 196 -6.57 36.30 4.94
CA PRO A 196 -6.17 35.36 3.91
C PRO A 196 -5.66 34.05 4.53
N ALA A 197 -6.12 32.92 4.00
CA ALA A 197 -5.82 31.58 4.53
C ALA A 197 -4.32 31.24 4.57
N ALA A 198 -3.50 31.91 3.76
CA ALA A 198 -2.04 31.78 3.78
C ALA A 198 -1.40 32.37 5.05
N GLU A 199 -2.05 33.34 5.69
CA GLU A 199 -1.54 34.05 6.88
C GLU A 199 -2.23 33.58 8.17
N ASP A 200 -3.54 33.29 8.09
CA ASP A 200 -4.34 32.79 9.22
C ASP A 200 -5.25 31.62 8.79
N PRO A 201 -4.74 30.37 8.79
CA PRO A 201 -5.55 29.21 8.43
C PRO A 201 -6.63 28.88 9.48
N ALA A 202 -6.55 29.44 10.70
CA ALA A 202 -7.54 29.16 11.75
C ALA A 202 -8.93 29.67 11.35
N ALA A 203 -9.01 30.81 10.66
CA ALA A 203 -10.26 31.37 10.18
C ALA A 203 -11.00 30.43 9.22
N ILE A 204 -10.33 29.97 8.16
CA ILE A 204 -10.94 29.09 7.16
C ILE A 204 -11.25 27.69 7.74
N LEU A 205 -10.36 27.14 8.60
CA LEU A 205 -10.59 25.88 9.32
C LEU A 205 -11.77 25.98 10.30
N GLY A 206 -11.97 27.15 10.91
CA GLY A 206 -13.12 27.43 11.76
C GLY A 206 -14.42 27.52 10.99
N VAL A 207 -14.43 28.23 9.86
CA VAL A 207 -15.62 28.37 9.01
C VAL A 207 -16.07 26.99 8.52
N ILE A 208 -15.14 26.16 8.01
CA ILE A 208 -15.51 24.81 7.57
C ILE A 208 -16.03 23.95 8.73
N HIS A 209 -15.48 24.09 9.94
CA HIS A 209 -15.95 23.38 11.14
C HIS A 209 -17.43 23.67 11.43
N HIS A 210 -17.81 24.94 11.47
CA HIS A 210 -19.19 25.35 11.76
C HIS A 210 -20.18 24.99 10.66
N LEU A 211 -19.78 25.16 9.39
CA LEU A 211 -20.62 24.76 8.25
C LEU A 211 -20.80 23.24 8.21
N ALA A 212 -19.74 22.48 8.46
CA ALA A 212 -19.80 21.02 8.50
C ALA A 212 -20.66 20.52 9.67
N GLY A 213 -20.53 21.11 10.86
CA GLY A 213 -21.39 20.79 12.00
C GLY A 213 -22.87 21.03 11.68
N ALA A 214 -23.21 22.20 11.14
CA ALA A 214 -24.58 22.53 10.75
C ALA A 214 -25.11 21.66 9.60
N PHE A 215 -24.25 21.15 8.72
CA PHE A 215 -24.61 20.17 7.71
C PHE A 215 -24.89 18.81 8.36
N ALA A 216 -23.98 18.34 9.23
CA ALA A 216 -24.07 17.05 9.89
C ALA A 216 -25.31 16.89 10.77
N GLU A 217 -25.75 17.96 11.44
CA GLU A 217 -26.97 17.94 12.26
C GLU A 217 -28.26 17.70 11.44
N ARG A 218 -28.20 17.87 10.12
CA ARG A 218 -29.39 17.89 9.23
C ARG A 218 -29.42 16.77 8.21
N VAL A 219 -28.40 15.93 8.19
CA VAL A 219 -28.30 14.79 7.27
C VAL A 219 -27.96 13.52 8.04
N ASP A 220 -28.28 12.37 7.45
CA ASP A 220 -27.94 11.08 8.05
C ASP A 220 -26.46 10.72 7.84
N GLU A 221 -26.00 9.66 8.52
CA GLU A 221 -24.62 9.19 8.44
C GLU A 221 -24.17 8.77 7.03
N ALA A 222 -25.08 8.17 6.26
CA ALA A 222 -24.82 7.80 4.87
C ALA A 222 -24.52 9.05 4.03
N THR A 223 -25.36 10.07 4.12
CA THR A 223 -25.18 11.34 3.41
C THR A 223 -23.91 12.08 3.86
N ARG A 224 -23.57 12.06 5.15
CA ARG A 224 -22.31 12.65 5.66
C ARG A 224 -21.10 11.98 5.03
N THR A 225 -21.12 10.65 4.94
CA THR A 225 -20.05 9.86 4.34
C THR A 225 -19.95 10.12 2.83
N GLU A 226 -21.07 10.11 2.12
CA GLU A 226 -21.12 10.45 0.69
C GLU A 226 -20.63 11.88 0.43
N ALA A 227 -20.96 12.83 1.30
CA ALA A 227 -20.50 14.21 1.18
C ALA A 227 -18.97 14.31 1.29
N VAL A 228 -18.34 13.58 2.23
CA VAL A 228 -16.87 13.53 2.34
C VAL A 228 -16.25 13.02 1.05
N PHE A 229 -16.75 11.90 0.52
CA PHE A 229 -16.23 11.33 -0.73
C PHE A 229 -16.44 12.26 -1.92
N ALA A 230 -17.62 12.86 -2.06
CA ALA A 230 -17.92 13.79 -3.15
C ALA A 230 -17.04 15.05 -3.10
N ILE A 231 -16.79 15.59 -1.91
CA ILE A 231 -15.91 16.74 -1.70
C ILE A 231 -14.45 16.37 -2.00
N ASP A 232 -14.02 15.20 -1.57
CA ASP A 232 -12.67 14.71 -1.82
C ASP A 232 -12.41 14.47 -3.31
N ASP A 233 -13.34 13.80 -3.99
CA ASP A 233 -13.29 13.55 -5.43
C ASP A 233 -13.29 14.87 -6.21
N ALA A 234 -14.08 15.86 -5.80
CA ALA A 234 -14.06 17.20 -6.40
C ALA A 234 -12.69 17.88 -6.22
N GLY A 235 -12.06 17.72 -5.05
CA GLY A 235 -10.71 18.19 -4.79
C GLY A 235 -9.67 17.54 -5.71
N LEU A 236 -9.74 16.21 -5.88
CA LEU A 236 -8.81 15.44 -6.72
C LEU A 236 -8.99 15.68 -8.21
N ALA A 237 -10.23 15.86 -8.68
CA ALA A 237 -10.56 16.16 -10.07
C ALA A 237 -9.88 17.46 -10.54
N LEU A 238 -9.77 18.46 -9.66
CA LEU A 238 -9.12 19.71 -10.00
C LEU A 238 -7.58 19.58 -10.05
N GLY A 239 -6.98 18.52 -9.50
CA GLY A 239 -5.53 18.26 -9.47
C GLY A 239 -5.01 17.79 -8.10
N PRO A 240 -3.68 17.67 -7.92
CA PRO A 240 -3.09 17.21 -6.66
C PRO A 240 -3.48 18.08 -5.46
N ARG A 241 -3.75 17.44 -4.31
CA ARG A 241 -4.15 18.16 -3.08
C ARG A 241 -3.05 19.08 -2.59
N THR A 242 -3.45 20.26 -2.12
CA THR A 242 -2.57 21.18 -1.40
C THR A 242 -2.57 20.87 0.11
N ILE A 243 -1.58 21.42 0.81
CA ILE A 243 -1.46 21.36 2.27
C ILE A 243 -2.73 21.87 2.98
N LEU A 244 -3.28 22.98 2.49
CA LEU A 244 -4.48 23.58 3.06
C LEU A 244 -5.72 22.70 2.80
N GLN A 245 -5.80 22.07 1.63
CA GLN A 245 -6.88 21.13 1.32
C GLN A 245 -6.86 19.91 2.23
N ASP A 246 -5.68 19.35 2.50
CA ASP A 246 -5.56 18.24 3.46
C ASP A 246 -6.02 18.66 4.86
N ALA A 247 -5.63 19.84 5.33
CA ALA A 247 -6.06 20.36 6.64
C ALA A 247 -7.58 20.63 6.70
N LEU A 248 -8.16 21.17 5.62
CA LEU A 248 -9.60 21.39 5.51
C LEU A 248 -10.37 20.07 5.46
N LEU A 249 -9.86 19.06 4.75
CA LEU A 249 -10.49 17.75 4.66
C LEU A 249 -10.44 17.00 6.00
N ASP A 250 -9.30 17.03 6.69
CA ASP A 250 -9.16 16.47 8.04
C ASP A 250 -10.17 17.13 9.00
N ARG A 251 -10.27 18.46 8.95
CA ARG A 251 -11.24 19.22 9.75
C ARG A 251 -12.69 18.91 9.38
N LEU A 252 -12.98 18.76 8.09
CA LEU A 252 -14.30 18.40 7.59
C LEU A 252 -14.74 17.04 8.13
N ILE A 253 -13.88 16.03 8.01
CA ILE A 253 -14.16 14.66 8.48
C ILE A 253 -14.41 14.65 9.99
N GLU A 254 -13.56 15.33 10.76
CA GLU A 254 -13.74 15.48 12.22
C GLU A 254 -15.09 16.12 12.54
N SER A 255 -15.45 17.20 11.85
CA SER A 255 -16.66 17.99 12.13
C SER A 255 -17.94 17.30 11.64
N LEU A 256 -17.86 16.49 10.59
CA LEU A 256 -18.98 15.65 10.15
C LEU A 256 -19.17 14.41 11.04
N GLY A 257 -18.18 14.06 11.87
CA GLY A 257 -18.23 12.88 12.72
C GLY A 257 -18.31 11.58 11.93
N VAL A 258 -17.58 11.50 10.81
CA VAL A 258 -17.50 10.31 9.96
C VAL A 258 -16.31 9.46 10.39
N GLU A 259 -16.55 8.22 10.80
CA GLU A 259 -15.48 7.25 11.05
C GLU A 259 -15.04 6.63 9.71
N LEU A 260 -13.88 7.03 9.21
CA LEU A 260 -13.29 6.38 8.04
C LEU A 260 -12.74 5.00 8.42
N GLN A 261 -13.56 3.96 8.28
CA GLN A 261 -13.08 2.59 8.35
C GLN A 261 -12.32 2.25 7.06
N LEU A 262 -11.00 2.17 7.16
CA LEU A 262 -10.15 1.68 6.07
C LEU A 262 -10.51 0.22 5.77
N ILE A 263 -11.20 -0.01 4.66
CA ILE A 263 -11.51 -1.36 4.15
C ILE A 263 -10.19 -2.00 3.71
N GLY A 264 -9.56 -2.71 4.65
CA GLY A 264 -8.26 -3.35 4.51
C GLY A 264 -7.87 -4.17 5.75
N GLU A 265 -8.47 -3.86 6.91
CA GLU A 265 -8.46 -4.74 8.08
C GLU A 265 -9.74 -5.58 8.09
N ARG A 266 -9.80 -6.60 7.24
CA ARG A 266 -10.62 -7.78 7.52
C ARG A 266 -9.67 -8.91 7.87
N GLU A 267 -9.76 -9.34 9.12
CA GLU A 267 -9.18 -10.57 9.66
C GLU A 267 -9.53 -11.80 8.82
#